data_AF-A0A162RQ53-F1
#
_entry.id   AF-A0A162RQ53-F1
#
_cell.length_a   1.000
_cell.length_b   1.000
_cell.length_c   1.000
_cell.angle_alpha   90.00
_cell.angle_beta   90.00
_cell.angle_gamma   90.00
#
_symmetry.space_group_name_H-M   'P 1'
#
loop_
_entity.id
_entity.type
_entity.pdbx_description
1 polymer ?
#
loop_
_entity_poly.entity_id
_entity_poly.type
_entity_poly.pdbx_seq_one_letter_code
_entity_poly.pdbx_strand_id
1 'polypeptide(L)'
;MTNGADPKFSLDDRIPVVWLTPKVPSVAIKGPDDTNVWILVNLQYSGYYRVNYDRLGWELLSEQLIRNHTVIPPLNRAQLIDDVFTLCHVKTLPYEVSVRLVEYLGRAEEENFVRSVAVGHVGRIKQMMALQGIHDEKLDAMVKVMMTYIVPTQNTESRNHYNSGQLDVHCHNDDKLCVDRILDLFRGYINDTVTPAQSSLTKKHFEDIWCTALRYGGPLEWSYAWNSSRDSSATLSKKRKIFKAMACTTDTSRIKQLLSRVFLPKINQEPIETSIILNSLAENPSARLLAMKFVMLNWAFLNKHFRNPPRMRDLLVAVTRRSSSLNELEKVNEFLEDKANELGPAVIDLIVATISSNVRHIELQKIHLKYHTLIGETGNDLTRLEENVASVL
;
A
#
# COMPACT_ATOMS: atom_id res chain seq x y z
N MET A 1 16.00 -10.50 -22.48
CA MET A 1 16.22 -11.56 -21.46
C MET A 1 17.70 -11.58 -21.14
N THR A 2 18.08 -11.81 -19.89
CA THR A 2 19.48 -12.02 -19.49
C THR A 2 19.57 -13.15 -18.45
N ASN A 3 20.78 -13.51 -18.03
CA ASN A 3 21.01 -14.58 -17.06
C ASN A 3 22.22 -14.30 -16.15
N GLY A 4 22.41 -15.14 -15.13
CA GLY A 4 23.46 -14.98 -14.14
C GLY A 4 24.89 -15.30 -14.58
N ALA A 5 25.09 -15.96 -15.73
CA ALA A 5 26.42 -16.26 -16.25
C ALA A 5 27.05 -15.07 -16.98
N ASP A 6 26.24 -14.32 -17.73
CA ASP A 6 26.66 -13.12 -18.49
C ASP A 6 25.55 -12.04 -18.39
N PRO A 7 25.43 -11.35 -17.24
CA PRO A 7 24.36 -10.40 -16.99
C PRO A 7 24.50 -9.15 -17.86
N LYS A 8 23.48 -8.87 -18.66
CA LYS A 8 23.42 -7.74 -19.60
C LYS A 8 22.16 -6.91 -19.40
N PHE A 9 22.38 -5.61 -19.19
CA PHE A 9 21.35 -4.65 -18.81
C PHE A 9 21.47 -3.32 -19.56
N SER A 10 22.12 -3.31 -20.72
CA SER A 10 22.22 -2.13 -21.57
C SER A 10 20.86 -1.72 -22.15
N LEU A 11 20.81 -0.55 -22.79
CA LEU A 11 19.61 -0.09 -23.49
C LEU A 11 19.21 -1.03 -24.63
N ASP A 12 20.19 -1.59 -25.34
CA ASP A 12 19.96 -2.48 -26.48
C ASP A 12 19.39 -3.83 -26.04
N ASP A 13 19.69 -4.27 -24.81
CA ASP A 13 19.15 -5.51 -24.24
C ASP A 13 17.64 -5.43 -23.95
N ARG A 14 17.05 -4.23 -23.99
CA ARG A 14 15.60 -4.03 -23.81
C ARG A 14 14.79 -4.37 -25.05
N ILE A 15 15.43 -4.53 -26.21
CA ILE A 15 14.76 -4.80 -27.48
C ILE A 15 14.15 -6.21 -27.43
N PRO A 16 12.86 -6.39 -27.82
CA PRO A 16 12.24 -7.71 -27.84
C PRO A 16 12.96 -8.68 -28.77
N VAL A 17 13.42 -9.80 -28.22
CA VAL A 17 14.06 -10.89 -28.98
C VAL A 17 13.02 -11.88 -29.52
N VAL A 18 11.89 -12.02 -28.83
CA VAL A 18 10.79 -12.94 -29.15
C VAL A 18 9.46 -12.23 -28.97
N TRP A 19 8.50 -12.55 -29.84
CA TRP A 19 7.12 -12.10 -29.76
C TRP A 19 6.19 -13.29 -29.51
N LEU A 20 5.43 -13.23 -28.42
CA LEU A 20 4.31 -14.14 -28.20
C LEU A 20 3.07 -13.57 -28.89
N THR A 21 2.34 -14.40 -29.62
CA THR A 21 1.10 -14.01 -30.29
C THR A 21 -0.04 -14.94 -29.88
N PRO A 22 -1.32 -14.59 -30.06
CA PRO A 22 -2.42 -15.51 -29.76
C PRO A 22 -2.33 -16.86 -30.51
N LYS A 23 -1.67 -16.87 -31.68
CA LYS A 23 -1.43 -18.09 -32.48
C LYS A 23 -0.20 -18.88 -32.01
N VAL A 24 0.75 -18.21 -31.37
CA VAL A 24 2.01 -18.80 -30.87
C VAL A 24 2.17 -18.32 -29.42
N PRO A 25 1.41 -18.93 -28.47
CA PRO A 25 1.36 -18.46 -27.09
C PRO A 25 2.58 -18.89 -26.28
N SER A 26 3.42 -19.79 -26.81
CA SER A 26 4.66 -20.26 -26.17
C SER A 26 5.78 -20.40 -27.20
N VAL A 27 7.01 -20.13 -26.76
CA VAL A 27 8.23 -20.24 -27.56
C VAL A 27 9.36 -20.76 -26.66
N ALA A 28 10.12 -21.74 -27.15
CA ALA A 28 11.34 -22.19 -26.50
C ALA A 28 12.51 -21.29 -26.93
N ILE A 29 13.28 -20.80 -25.96
CA ILE A 29 14.49 -20.00 -26.19
C ILE A 29 15.67 -20.79 -25.66
N LYS A 30 16.79 -20.79 -26.38
CA LYS A 30 18.02 -21.43 -25.88
C LYS A 30 18.44 -20.75 -24.57
N GLY A 31 18.42 -21.53 -23.49
CA GLY A 31 18.86 -21.11 -22.17
C GLY A 31 20.39 -21.14 -22.01
N PRO A 32 20.88 -20.76 -20.82
CA PRO A 32 22.27 -20.96 -20.43
C PRO A 32 22.62 -22.47 -20.39
N ASP A 33 23.89 -22.81 -20.66
CA ASP A 33 24.35 -24.20 -20.61
C ASP A 33 24.36 -24.75 -19.17
N ASP A 34 24.58 -23.88 -18.17
CA ASP A 34 24.41 -24.20 -16.75
C ASP A 34 22.97 -23.88 -16.31
N THR A 35 22.24 -24.89 -15.84
CA THR A 35 20.86 -24.75 -15.36
C THR A 35 20.76 -24.15 -13.96
N ASN A 36 21.86 -23.99 -13.24
CA ASN A 36 21.91 -23.39 -11.90
C ASN A 36 22.15 -21.87 -11.94
N VAL A 37 21.90 -21.22 -13.07
CA VAL A 37 21.96 -19.76 -13.20
C VAL A 37 20.58 -19.18 -13.40
N TRP A 38 20.30 -18.08 -12.70
CA TRP A 38 19.02 -17.40 -12.82
C TRP A 38 18.82 -16.84 -14.24
N ILE A 39 17.56 -16.76 -14.66
CA ILE A 39 17.13 -16.11 -15.90
C ILE A 39 16.21 -14.95 -15.52
N LEU A 40 16.36 -13.83 -16.21
CA LEU A 40 15.51 -12.65 -16.03
C LEU A 40 14.94 -12.18 -17.36
N VAL A 41 13.62 -12.01 -17.39
CA VAL A 41 12.85 -11.51 -18.54
C VAL A 41 12.29 -10.12 -18.23
N ASN A 42 11.90 -9.37 -19.27
CA ASN A 42 11.39 -8.00 -19.17
C ASN A 42 12.40 -7.02 -18.56
N LEU A 43 13.53 -6.85 -19.24
CA LEU A 43 14.62 -6.02 -18.72
C LEU A 43 14.17 -4.56 -18.60
N GLN A 44 14.41 -4.00 -17.40
CA GLN A 44 14.03 -2.66 -16.98
C GLN A 44 12.54 -2.33 -17.18
N TYR A 45 11.68 -3.33 -17.06
CA TYR A 45 10.22 -3.17 -17.13
C TYR A 45 9.76 -2.53 -18.46
N SER A 46 10.44 -2.87 -19.57
CA SER A 46 10.16 -2.29 -20.90
C SER A 46 8.85 -2.77 -21.53
N GLY A 47 8.38 -3.96 -21.13
CA GLY A 47 7.12 -4.55 -21.57
C GLY A 47 6.02 -4.41 -20.53
N TYR A 48 4.79 -4.19 -21.00
CA TYR A 48 3.59 -4.09 -20.14
C TYR A 48 3.02 -5.48 -19.81
N TYR A 49 3.81 -6.27 -19.06
CA TYR A 49 3.42 -7.59 -18.58
C TYR A 49 4.22 -7.98 -17.33
N ARG A 50 3.65 -8.87 -16.53
CA ARG A 50 4.30 -9.48 -15.36
C ARG A 50 5.02 -10.76 -15.76
N VAL A 51 6.09 -11.10 -15.05
CA VAL A 51 6.83 -12.34 -15.28
C VAL A 51 6.67 -13.28 -14.09
N ASN A 52 6.32 -14.53 -14.36
CA ASN A 52 6.40 -15.61 -13.38
C ASN A 52 7.50 -16.58 -13.79
N TYR A 53 8.24 -17.06 -12.79
CA TYR A 53 9.24 -18.11 -12.94
C TYR A 53 8.75 -19.37 -12.24
N ASP A 54 9.32 -20.52 -12.58
CA ASP A 54 9.15 -21.71 -11.77
C ASP A 54 9.86 -21.55 -10.42
N ARG A 55 9.67 -22.54 -9.54
CA ARG A 55 10.23 -22.49 -8.18
C ARG A 55 11.75 -22.32 -8.18
N LEU A 56 12.44 -23.08 -9.03
CA LEU A 56 13.90 -23.00 -9.15
C LEU A 56 14.34 -21.61 -9.63
N GLY A 57 13.68 -21.04 -10.64
CA GLY A 57 13.99 -19.70 -11.13
C GLY A 57 13.84 -18.63 -10.05
N TRP A 58 12.77 -18.68 -9.26
CA TRP A 58 12.59 -17.78 -8.11
C TRP A 58 13.64 -17.97 -7.01
N GLU A 59 14.03 -19.22 -6.72
CA GLU A 59 15.07 -19.54 -5.75
C GLU A 59 16.43 -18.98 -6.19
N LEU A 60 16.84 -19.21 -7.45
CA LEU A 60 18.09 -18.71 -8.01
C LEU A 60 18.14 -17.18 -8.07
N LEU A 61 17.03 -16.52 -8.41
CA LEU A 61 16.92 -15.05 -8.39
C LEU A 61 17.06 -14.53 -6.95
N SER A 62 16.40 -15.16 -5.99
CA SER A 62 16.48 -14.80 -4.57
C SER A 62 17.92 -14.96 -4.06
N GLU A 63 18.59 -16.06 -4.39
CA GLU A 63 19.99 -16.30 -4.04
C GLU A 63 20.92 -15.25 -4.64
N GLN A 64 20.72 -14.85 -5.90
CA GLN A 64 21.48 -13.75 -6.49
C GLN A 64 21.28 -12.44 -5.72
N LEU A 65 20.05 -12.09 -5.36
CA LEU A 65 19.75 -10.86 -4.61
C LEU A 65 20.37 -10.90 -3.20
N ILE A 66 20.22 -12.02 -2.51
CA ILE A 66 20.80 -12.27 -1.18
C ILE A 66 22.32 -12.27 -1.23
N ARG A 67 22.95 -12.75 -2.31
CA ARG A 67 24.41 -12.78 -2.46
C ARG A 67 24.94 -11.40 -2.86
N ASN A 68 24.45 -10.87 -3.99
CA ASN A 68 24.82 -9.58 -4.53
C ASN A 68 23.70 -8.99 -5.41
N HIS A 69 22.80 -8.22 -4.78
CA HIS A 69 21.69 -7.56 -5.48
C HIS A 69 22.11 -6.53 -6.53
N THR A 70 23.30 -5.93 -6.45
CA THR A 70 23.73 -4.86 -7.38
C THR A 70 23.97 -5.36 -8.81
N VAL A 71 24.11 -6.69 -9.00
CA VAL A 71 24.18 -7.33 -10.32
C VAL A 71 22.89 -7.11 -11.12
N ILE A 72 21.73 -7.10 -10.45
CA ILE A 72 20.43 -6.86 -11.07
C ILE A 72 20.08 -5.37 -10.86
N PRO A 73 19.78 -4.59 -11.91
CA PRO A 73 19.49 -3.17 -11.78
C PRO A 73 18.27 -2.88 -10.90
N PRO A 74 18.24 -1.70 -10.26
CA PRO A 74 17.19 -1.34 -9.30
C PRO A 74 15.75 -1.46 -9.85
N LEU A 75 15.52 -1.07 -11.12
CA LEU A 75 14.19 -1.20 -11.74
C LEU A 75 13.73 -2.65 -11.87
N ASN A 76 14.63 -3.57 -12.21
CA ASN A 76 14.28 -4.99 -12.29
C ASN A 76 14.08 -5.60 -10.90
N ARG A 77 14.81 -5.15 -9.89
CA ARG A 77 14.56 -5.60 -8.51
C ARG A 77 13.19 -5.13 -8.01
N ALA A 78 12.84 -3.87 -8.25
CA ALA A 78 11.49 -3.36 -7.98
C ALA A 78 10.41 -4.16 -8.72
N GLN A 79 10.64 -4.51 -9.99
CA GLN A 79 9.74 -5.38 -10.75
C GLN A 79 9.61 -6.77 -10.11
N LEU A 80 10.73 -7.44 -9.77
CA LEU A 80 10.70 -8.78 -9.18
C LEU A 80 9.87 -8.80 -7.90
N ILE A 81 10.01 -7.77 -7.06
CA ILE A 81 9.20 -7.58 -5.86
C ILE A 81 7.72 -7.38 -6.23
N ASP A 82 7.41 -6.46 -7.15
CA ASP A 82 6.03 -6.20 -7.55
C ASP A 82 5.34 -7.43 -8.16
N ASP A 83 6.06 -8.18 -9.00
CA ASP A 83 5.59 -9.41 -9.65
C ASP A 83 5.38 -10.52 -8.61
N VAL A 84 6.36 -10.82 -7.75
CA VAL A 84 6.23 -11.92 -6.77
C VAL A 84 5.06 -11.67 -5.82
N PHE A 85 4.92 -10.44 -5.30
CA PHE A 85 3.83 -10.13 -4.37
C PHE A 85 2.49 -10.18 -5.10
N THR A 86 2.38 -9.65 -6.31
CA THR A 86 1.13 -9.72 -7.07
C THR A 86 0.74 -11.18 -7.36
N LEU A 87 1.70 -12.02 -7.75
CA LEU A 87 1.50 -13.45 -8.00
C LEU A 87 1.08 -14.21 -6.73
N CYS A 88 1.64 -13.86 -5.57
CA CYS A 88 1.19 -14.37 -4.28
C CYS A 88 -0.27 -13.94 -3.98
N HIS A 89 -0.60 -12.67 -4.24
CA HIS A 89 -1.97 -12.16 -4.03
C HIS A 89 -2.99 -12.88 -4.92
N VAL A 90 -2.65 -13.20 -6.17
CA VAL A 90 -3.54 -13.96 -7.07
C VAL A 90 -3.39 -15.48 -6.94
N LYS A 91 -2.62 -15.95 -5.95
CA LYS A 91 -2.43 -17.38 -5.59
C LYS A 91 -1.74 -18.24 -6.64
N THR A 92 -0.95 -17.63 -7.52
CA THR A 92 -0.08 -18.37 -8.44
C THR A 92 1.23 -18.80 -7.77
N LEU A 93 1.61 -18.14 -6.66
CA LEU A 93 2.80 -18.45 -5.87
C LEU A 93 2.49 -18.47 -4.36
N PRO A 94 3.22 -19.28 -3.58
CA PRO A 94 3.14 -19.25 -2.12
C PRO A 94 3.98 -18.07 -1.55
N TYR A 95 3.52 -17.46 -0.45
CA TYR A 95 4.14 -16.24 0.11
C TYR A 95 5.58 -16.46 0.60
N GLU A 96 5.97 -17.70 0.92
CA GLU A 96 7.33 -18.10 1.29
C GLU A 96 8.36 -17.66 0.23
N VAL A 97 7.97 -17.68 -1.05
CA VAL A 97 8.82 -17.20 -2.15
C VAL A 97 9.08 -15.71 -2.01
N SER A 98 8.04 -14.92 -1.70
CA SER A 98 8.18 -13.47 -1.50
C SER A 98 9.02 -13.14 -0.27
N VAL A 99 8.90 -13.91 0.82
CA VAL A 99 9.69 -13.72 2.05
C VAL A 99 11.18 -13.89 1.76
N ARG A 100 11.55 -14.96 1.04
CA ARG A 100 12.94 -15.21 0.66
C ARG A 100 13.47 -14.13 -0.29
N LEU A 101 12.66 -13.69 -1.25
CA LEU A 101 13.07 -12.66 -2.22
C LEU A 101 13.39 -11.32 -1.54
N VAL A 102 12.66 -10.91 -0.49
CA VAL A 102 12.85 -9.61 0.17
C VAL A 102 13.96 -9.58 1.23
N GLU A 103 14.56 -10.72 1.57
CA GLU A 103 15.57 -10.86 2.62
C GLU A 103 16.75 -9.91 2.46
N TYR A 104 17.15 -9.63 1.21
CA TYR A 104 18.30 -8.77 0.91
C TYR A 104 18.05 -7.26 1.15
N LEU A 105 16.79 -6.82 1.29
CA LEU A 105 16.43 -5.39 1.27
C LEU A 105 17.04 -4.59 2.44
N GLY A 106 17.50 -5.28 3.48
CA GLY A 106 18.15 -4.67 4.63
C GLY A 106 19.59 -4.23 4.37
N ARG A 107 20.15 -4.53 3.20
CA ARG A 107 21.51 -4.11 2.81
C ARG A 107 21.60 -2.60 2.65
N ALA A 108 22.67 -2.00 3.16
CA ALA A 108 22.88 -0.54 3.16
C ALA A 108 22.88 0.07 1.74
N GLU A 109 23.37 -0.68 0.75
CA GLU A 109 23.50 -0.26 -0.64
C GLU A 109 22.16 -0.22 -1.41
N GLU A 110 21.08 -0.77 -0.84
CA GLU A 110 19.79 -0.82 -1.54
C GLU A 110 19.11 0.56 -1.61
N GLU A 111 18.52 0.86 -2.77
CA GLU A 111 17.81 2.10 -3.03
C GLU A 111 16.45 2.14 -2.32
N ASN A 112 16.15 3.30 -1.71
CA ASN A 112 14.90 3.51 -0.97
C ASN A 112 13.63 3.27 -1.79
N PHE A 113 13.66 3.52 -3.10
CA PHE A 113 12.48 3.30 -3.94
C PHE A 113 12.20 1.81 -4.16
N VAL A 114 13.20 0.92 -4.13
CA VAL A 114 12.98 -0.52 -4.24
C VAL A 114 12.37 -1.03 -2.93
N ARG A 115 12.89 -0.57 -1.79
CA ARG A 115 12.29 -0.84 -0.46
C ARG A 115 10.84 -0.38 -0.39
N SER A 116 10.51 0.80 -0.93
CA SER A 116 9.15 1.34 -0.86
C SER A 116 8.11 0.49 -1.61
N VAL A 117 8.50 -0.20 -2.69
CA VAL A 117 7.63 -1.18 -3.38
C VAL A 117 7.29 -2.33 -2.44
N ALA A 118 8.27 -2.89 -1.74
CA ALA A 118 8.05 -3.96 -0.76
C ALA A 118 7.19 -3.49 0.43
N VAL A 119 7.47 -2.29 0.98
CA VAL A 119 6.65 -1.69 2.04
C VAL A 119 5.19 -1.54 1.61
N GLY A 120 4.96 -1.12 0.35
CA GLY A 120 3.60 -0.98 -0.19
C GLY A 120 2.84 -2.30 -0.22
N HIS A 121 3.48 -3.38 -0.68
CA HIS A 121 2.88 -4.72 -0.72
C HIS A 121 2.63 -5.29 0.67
N VAL A 122 3.62 -5.25 1.57
CA VAL A 122 3.46 -5.75 2.94
C VAL A 122 2.43 -4.91 3.72
N GLY A 123 2.41 -3.59 3.51
CA GLY A 123 1.40 -2.71 4.08
C GLY A 123 -0.02 -3.05 3.60
N ARG A 124 -0.18 -3.47 2.34
CA ARG A 124 -1.46 -3.95 1.81
C ARG A 124 -1.91 -5.24 2.50
N ILE A 125 -1.00 -6.17 2.78
CA ILE A 125 -1.30 -7.41 3.54
C ILE A 125 -1.80 -7.04 4.94
N LYS A 126 -1.08 -6.18 5.67
CA LYS A 126 -1.49 -5.68 7.00
C LYS A 126 -2.86 -5.01 6.97
N GLN A 127 -3.08 -4.13 5.99
CA GLN A 127 -4.36 -3.44 5.83
C GLN A 127 -5.48 -4.46 5.59
N MET A 128 -5.26 -5.43 4.71
CA MET A 128 -6.24 -6.48 4.42
C MET A 128 -6.59 -7.30 5.66
N MET A 129 -5.59 -7.68 6.48
CA MET A 129 -5.80 -8.42 7.73
C MET A 129 -6.65 -7.60 8.71
N ALA A 130 -6.25 -6.35 8.95
CA ALA A 130 -6.95 -5.45 9.86
C ALA A 130 -8.41 -5.21 9.44
N LEU A 131 -8.66 -5.00 8.14
CA LEU A 131 -10.01 -4.78 7.61
C LEU A 131 -10.94 -5.99 7.78
N GLN A 132 -10.38 -7.18 7.94
CA GLN A 132 -11.15 -8.41 8.08
C GLN A 132 -11.20 -8.95 9.49
N GLY A 133 -10.46 -8.36 10.43
CA GLY A 133 -10.23 -8.97 11.73
C GLY A 133 -9.55 -10.34 11.60
N ILE A 134 -8.67 -10.52 10.60
CA ILE A 134 -7.81 -11.70 10.55
C ILE A 134 -6.75 -11.53 11.64
N HIS A 135 -6.82 -12.40 12.63
CA HIS A 135 -5.81 -12.55 13.68
C HIS A 135 -5.15 -13.91 13.48
N ASP A 136 -4.08 -13.95 12.69
CA ASP A 136 -3.33 -15.16 12.37
C ASP A 136 -1.88 -14.95 12.78
N GLU A 137 -1.44 -15.67 13.82
CA GLU A 137 -0.11 -15.51 14.41
C GLU A 137 1.02 -15.83 13.41
N LYS A 138 0.81 -16.80 12.50
CA LYS A 138 1.82 -17.15 11.49
C LYS A 138 1.94 -16.05 10.45
N LEU A 139 0.82 -15.50 10.00
CA LEU A 139 0.81 -14.40 9.04
C LEU A 139 1.38 -13.11 9.66
N ASP A 140 1.05 -12.82 10.91
CA ASP A 140 1.63 -11.71 11.67
C ASP A 140 3.15 -11.88 11.82
N ALA A 141 3.61 -13.09 12.14
CA ALA A 141 5.04 -13.41 12.23
C ALA A 141 5.74 -13.24 10.87
N MET A 142 5.14 -13.75 9.78
CA MET A 142 5.68 -13.61 8.43
C MET A 142 5.79 -12.14 8.02
N VAL A 143 4.74 -11.36 8.24
CA VAL A 143 4.71 -9.92 7.97
C VAL A 143 5.77 -9.18 8.81
N LYS A 144 5.93 -9.56 10.08
CA LYS A 144 6.98 -9.02 10.95
C LYS A 144 8.36 -9.33 10.40
N VAL A 145 8.63 -10.57 10.00
CA VAL A 145 9.91 -11.00 9.38
C VAL A 145 10.20 -10.20 8.11
N MET A 146 9.23 -10.11 7.18
CA MET A 146 9.41 -9.30 5.97
C MET A 146 9.73 -7.84 6.30
N MET A 147 9.01 -7.23 7.25
CA MET A 147 9.29 -5.86 7.67
C MET A 147 10.67 -5.70 8.32
N THR A 148 11.18 -6.69 9.05
CA THR A 148 12.55 -6.64 9.60
C THR A 148 13.63 -6.68 8.52
N TYR A 149 13.37 -7.35 7.39
CA TYR A 149 14.28 -7.30 6.24
C TYR A 149 14.19 -5.97 5.51
N ILE A 150 12.97 -5.47 5.26
CA ILE A 150 12.76 -4.25 4.47
C ILE A 150 13.23 -3.00 5.22
N VAL A 151 12.99 -2.94 6.53
CA VAL A 151 13.34 -1.83 7.41
C VAL A 151 14.19 -2.39 8.55
N PRO A 152 15.48 -2.68 8.30
CA PRO A 152 16.34 -3.23 9.33
C PRO A 152 16.45 -2.26 10.50
N THR A 153 16.09 -2.72 11.69
CA THR A 153 16.32 -1.96 12.93
C THR A 153 17.82 -1.76 13.09
N GLN A 154 18.28 -0.52 13.04
CA GLN A 154 19.68 -0.23 13.36
C GLN A 154 19.94 -0.58 14.83
N ASN A 155 21.05 -1.28 15.10
CA ASN A 155 21.47 -1.71 16.43
C ASN A 155 21.49 -0.53 17.41
N THR A 156 21.16 -0.82 18.66
CA THR A 156 21.01 0.13 19.78
C THR A 156 22.17 1.08 20.03
N GLU A 157 23.36 0.83 19.51
CA GLU A 157 24.52 1.74 19.61
C GLU A 157 24.51 2.87 18.58
N SER A 158 23.77 2.70 17.47
CA SER A 158 23.49 3.78 16.50
C SER A 158 22.21 4.57 16.84
N ARG A 159 21.48 4.21 17.90
CA ARG A 159 20.35 5.03 18.41
C ARG A 159 20.77 6.43 18.85
N ASN A 160 22.05 6.62 19.18
CA ASN A 160 22.65 7.90 19.59
C ASN A 160 23.43 8.61 18.46
N HIS A 161 23.60 7.97 17.29
CA HIS A 161 24.38 8.52 16.17
C HIS A 161 23.51 8.99 14.99
N TYR A 162 22.30 9.49 15.26
CA TYR A 162 21.54 10.30 14.30
C TYR A 162 21.83 11.81 14.48
N ASN A 163 23.10 12.15 14.63
CA ASN A 163 23.61 13.51 14.41
C ASN A 163 23.86 13.83 12.92
N SER A 164 23.40 12.96 12.00
CA SER A 164 23.52 13.11 10.54
C SER A 164 22.16 13.07 9.82
N GLY A 165 21.20 13.93 10.22
CA GLY A 165 20.21 14.46 9.27
C GLY A 165 19.17 13.54 8.62
N GLN A 166 18.99 12.28 9.04
CA GLN A 166 17.94 11.39 8.51
C GLN A 166 17.02 10.86 9.63
N LEU A 167 16.05 11.66 10.05
CA LEU A 167 14.93 11.15 10.86
C LEU A 167 14.15 10.11 10.03
N ASP A 168 13.89 8.92 10.57
CA ASP A 168 12.87 8.04 9.98
C ASP A 168 11.51 8.72 10.20
N VAL A 169 10.95 9.29 9.13
CA VAL A 169 9.69 10.03 9.20
C VAL A 169 8.45 9.15 9.03
N HIS A 170 8.64 7.87 8.68
CA HIS A 170 7.53 6.97 8.34
C HIS A 170 7.06 6.12 9.52
N CYS A 171 7.84 6.06 10.61
CA CYS A 171 7.55 5.28 11.82
C CYS A 171 6.89 3.93 11.53
N HIS A 172 7.58 3.13 10.71
CA HIS A 172 7.12 1.81 10.33
C HIS A 172 6.79 0.97 11.59
N ASN A 173 5.69 0.21 11.53
CA ASN A 173 5.23 -0.69 12.60
C ASN A 173 4.88 -0.01 13.94
N ASP A 174 4.45 1.25 13.93
CA ASP A 174 4.10 1.98 15.16
C ASP A 174 5.27 2.01 16.17
N ASP A 175 6.52 2.09 15.68
CA ASP A 175 7.70 2.16 16.56
C ASP A 175 7.59 3.38 17.49
N LYS A 176 7.37 3.09 18.77
CA LYS A 176 7.16 4.10 19.81
C LYS A 176 8.29 5.11 19.88
N LEU A 177 9.54 4.69 19.71
CA LEU A 177 10.69 5.61 19.76
C LEU A 177 10.68 6.58 18.57
N CYS A 178 10.30 6.09 17.39
CA CYS A 178 10.13 6.94 16.22
C CYS A 178 8.98 7.94 16.44
N VAL A 179 7.83 7.46 16.89
CA VAL A 179 6.64 8.29 17.14
C VAL A 179 6.95 9.38 18.15
N ASP A 180 7.57 9.04 19.29
CA ASP A 180 7.93 9.99 20.34
C ASP A 180 8.86 11.09 19.79
N ARG A 181 9.87 10.74 19.00
CA ARG A 181 10.78 11.71 18.36
C ARG A 181 10.08 12.64 17.39
N ILE A 182 9.13 12.12 16.59
CA ILE A 182 8.34 12.96 15.67
C ILE A 182 7.42 13.90 16.44
N LEU A 183 6.78 13.42 17.52
CA LEU A 183 5.95 14.26 18.37
C LEU A 183 6.75 15.39 19.04
N ASP A 184 7.95 15.09 19.56
CA ASP A 184 8.83 16.10 20.14
C ASP A 184 9.28 17.13 19.11
N LEU A 185 9.68 16.69 17.92
CA LEU A 185 10.00 17.58 16.79
C LEU A 185 8.80 18.47 16.43
N PHE A 186 7.61 17.90 16.35
CA PHE A 186 6.39 18.61 15.98
C PHE A 186 5.97 19.63 17.04
N ARG A 187 6.06 19.28 18.33
CA ARG A 187 5.80 20.19 19.45
C ARG A 187 6.81 21.33 19.50
N GLY A 188 8.09 21.03 19.27
CA GLY A 188 9.10 22.07 19.11
C GLY A 188 8.81 22.99 17.93
N TYR A 189 8.29 22.45 16.83
CA TYR A 189 7.87 23.24 15.67
C TYR A 189 6.66 24.13 15.98
N ILE A 190 5.69 23.66 16.78
CA ILE A 190 4.55 24.46 17.24
C ILE A 190 5.01 25.62 18.13
N ASN A 191 6.00 25.37 19.00
CA ASN A 191 6.47 26.33 19.99
C ASN A 191 7.62 27.21 19.49
N ASP A 192 7.98 27.12 18.21
CA ASP A 192 9.12 27.83 17.60
C ASP A 192 10.47 27.58 18.32
N THR A 193 10.65 26.40 18.92
CA THR A 193 11.88 26.01 19.64
C THR A 193 12.80 25.09 18.82
N VAL A 194 12.44 24.78 17.57
CA VAL A 194 13.25 23.94 16.68
C VAL A 194 14.44 24.68 16.09
N THR A 195 15.55 23.96 15.91
CA THR A 195 16.71 24.48 15.16
C THR A 195 16.35 24.73 13.68
N PRO A 196 17.11 25.56 12.94
CA PRO A 196 16.92 25.73 11.51
C PRO A 196 16.97 24.43 10.71
N ALA A 197 17.83 23.49 11.11
CA ALA A 197 17.94 22.17 10.50
C ALA A 197 16.65 21.34 10.70
N GLN A 198 16.12 21.32 11.92
CA GLN A 198 14.84 20.67 12.24
C GLN A 198 13.65 21.33 11.52
N SER A 199 13.62 22.67 11.44
CA SER A 199 12.59 23.39 10.67
C SER A 199 12.64 23.03 9.18
N SER A 200 13.84 22.94 8.60
CA SER A 200 14.04 22.50 7.21
C SER A 200 13.57 21.06 6.99
N LEU A 201 13.89 20.16 7.93
CA LEU A 201 13.46 18.77 7.92
C LEU A 201 11.92 18.65 7.94
N THR A 202 11.24 19.37 8.84
CA THR A 202 9.77 19.41 8.93
C THR A 202 9.13 19.93 7.63
N LYS A 203 9.76 20.90 6.94
CA LYS A 203 9.28 21.38 5.64
C LYS A 203 9.49 20.36 4.53
N LYS A 204 10.64 19.68 4.52
CA LYS A 204 11.01 18.67 3.51
C LYS A 204 10.12 17.44 3.60
N HIS A 205 9.86 16.96 4.81
CA HIS A 205 9.05 15.76 5.09
C HIS A 205 7.70 16.12 5.72
N PHE A 206 7.08 17.19 5.22
CA PHE A 206 5.84 17.75 5.78
C PHE A 206 4.74 16.70 5.91
N GLU A 207 4.48 15.95 4.82
CA GLU A 207 3.35 15.01 4.77
C GLU A 207 3.52 13.89 5.81
N ASP A 208 4.71 13.31 5.92
CA ASP A 208 5.01 12.22 6.84
C ASP A 208 4.99 12.68 8.31
N ILE A 209 5.70 13.76 8.63
CA ILE A 209 5.81 14.29 10.00
C ILE A 209 4.44 14.74 10.52
N TRP A 210 3.68 15.49 9.72
CA TRP A 210 2.35 15.96 10.13
C TRP A 210 1.35 14.80 10.23
N CYS A 211 1.38 13.84 9.30
CA CYS A 211 0.51 12.68 9.33
C CYS A 211 0.75 11.85 10.60
N THR A 212 2.02 11.57 10.94
CA THR A 212 2.39 10.85 12.15
C THR A 212 1.99 11.63 13.42
N ALA A 213 2.27 12.93 13.46
CA ALA A 213 1.88 13.77 14.59
C ALA A 213 0.36 13.81 14.81
N LEU A 214 -0.45 13.82 13.75
CA LEU A 214 -1.92 13.85 13.84
C LEU A 214 -2.54 12.46 14.03
N ARG A 215 -1.80 11.39 13.72
CA ARG A 215 -2.17 10.01 13.99
C ARG A 215 -2.02 9.65 15.47
N TYR A 216 -0.87 9.95 16.08
CA TYR A 216 -0.57 9.55 17.47
C TYR A 216 -0.64 10.70 18.48
N GLY A 217 -0.69 11.95 18.01
CA GLY A 217 -0.73 13.13 18.87
C GLY A 217 -2.09 13.38 19.53
N GLY A 218 -2.08 14.33 20.45
CA GLY A 218 -3.20 14.69 21.30
C GLY A 218 -3.98 15.93 20.83
N PRO A 219 -4.75 16.54 21.75
CA PRO A 219 -5.52 17.75 21.47
C PRO A 219 -4.67 18.93 21.03
N LEU A 220 -3.41 19.02 21.49
CA LEU A 220 -2.49 20.10 21.13
C LEU A 220 -2.18 20.09 19.62
N GLU A 221 -1.69 18.96 19.11
CA GLU A 221 -1.31 18.79 17.72
C GLU A 221 -2.53 18.96 16.79
N TRP A 222 -3.68 18.41 17.20
CA TRP A 222 -4.93 18.57 16.47
C TRP A 222 -5.42 20.02 16.40
N SER A 223 -5.41 20.74 17.53
CA SER A 223 -5.86 22.14 17.59
C SER A 223 -4.96 23.04 16.75
N TYR A 224 -3.65 22.80 16.77
CA TYR A 224 -2.69 23.51 15.92
C TYR A 224 -2.97 23.28 14.43
N ALA A 225 -3.18 22.03 14.01
CA ALA A 225 -3.53 21.73 12.62
C ALA A 225 -4.88 22.33 12.20
N TRP A 226 -5.90 22.23 13.07
CA TRP A 226 -7.21 22.82 12.81
C TRP A 226 -7.14 24.33 12.62
N ASN A 227 -6.38 25.04 13.46
CA ASN A 227 -6.18 26.49 13.33
C ASN A 227 -5.35 26.83 12.09
N SER A 228 -4.26 26.09 11.83
CA SER A 228 -3.43 26.27 10.64
C SER A 228 -4.20 26.06 9.33
N SER A 229 -5.18 25.15 9.32
CA SER A 229 -6.07 24.93 8.16
C SER A 229 -7.00 26.12 7.86
N ARG A 230 -7.22 26.99 8.86
CA ARG A 230 -8.11 28.15 8.79
C ARG A 230 -7.37 29.47 8.58
N ASP A 231 -6.04 29.45 8.63
CA ASP A 231 -5.21 30.61 8.41
C ASP A 231 -5.43 31.18 7.00
N SER A 232 -5.91 32.42 6.93
CA SER A 232 -6.16 33.12 5.66
C SER A 232 -4.87 33.48 4.92
N SER A 233 -3.73 33.56 5.62
CA SER A 233 -2.42 33.88 5.04
C SER A 233 -1.72 32.65 4.44
N ALA A 234 -2.16 31.43 4.79
CA ALA A 234 -1.56 30.20 4.31
C ALA A 234 -1.87 29.93 2.82
N THR A 235 -0.84 29.50 2.07
CA THR A 235 -0.99 29.12 0.67
C THR A 235 -1.93 27.93 0.49
N LEU A 236 -2.63 27.87 -0.65
CA LEU A 236 -3.53 26.75 -0.97
C LEU A 236 -2.79 25.39 -0.91
N SER A 237 -1.54 25.34 -1.39
CA SER A 237 -0.72 24.13 -1.33
C SER A 237 -0.49 23.66 0.11
N LYS A 238 -0.15 24.59 1.03
CA LYS A 238 0.04 24.27 2.46
C LYS A 238 -1.27 23.76 3.08
N LYS A 239 -2.41 24.42 2.81
CA LYS A 239 -3.73 23.99 3.32
C LYS A 239 -4.07 22.56 2.89
N ARG A 240 -3.85 22.23 1.61
CA ARG A 240 -4.08 20.88 1.09
C ARG A 240 -3.23 19.82 1.80
N LYS A 241 -1.96 20.10 2.06
CA LYS A 241 -1.09 19.19 2.82
C LYS A 241 -1.58 19.01 4.26
N ILE A 242 -2.05 20.09 4.91
CA ILE A 242 -2.64 20.01 6.25
C ILE A 242 -3.88 19.12 6.24
N PHE A 243 -4.80 19.28 5.27
CA PHE A 243 -6.00 18.45 5.18
C PHE A 243 -5.68 16.96 5.00
N LYS A 244 -4.71 16.63 4.13
CA LYS A 244 -4.24 15.24 3.97
C LYS A 244 -3.69 14.68 5.29
N ALA A 245 -2.88 15.46 6.01
CA ALA A 245 -2.30 15.03 7.27
C ALA A 245 -3.35 14.88 8.39
N MET A 246 -4.34 15.77 8.47
CA MET A 246 -5.46 15.66 9.42
C MET A 246 -6.29 14.40 9.20
N ALA A 247 -6.41 13.94 7.96
CA ALA A 247 -7.08 12.69 7.64
C ALA A 247 -6.32 11.44 8.13
N CYS A 248 -5.08 11.54 8.62
CA CYS A 248 -4.32 10.42 9.20
C CYS A 248 -4.74 10.04 10.63
N THR A 249 -5.58 10.86 11.27
CA THR A 249 -6.01 10.63 12.65
C THR A 249 -6.81 9.32 12.79
N THR A 250 -6.63 8.64 13.92
CA THR A 250 -7.40 7.42 14.27
C THR A 250 -8.52 7.72 15.26
N ASP A 251 -8.58 8.95 15.79
CA ASP A 251 -9.62 9.38 16.73
C ASP A 251 -10.95 9.62 16.00
N THR A 252 -11.98 8.88 16.41
CA THR A 252 -13.31 8.92 15.79
C THR A 252 -13.99 10.29 15.91
N SER A 253 -13.77 11.03 17.00
CA SER A 253 -14.34 12.36 17.19
C SER A 253 -13.72 13.36 16.21
N ARG A 254 -12.39 13.31 16.04
CA ARG A 254 -11.65 14.14 15.08
C ARG A 254 -12.01 13.83 13.63
N ILE A 255 -12.19 12.54 13.29
CA ILE A 255 -12.70 12.12 11.97
C ILE A 255 -14.08 12.74 11.71
N LYS A 256 -15.02 12.61 12.67
CA LYS A 256 -16.36 13.19 12.55
C LYS A 256 -16.33 14.70 12.43
N GLN A 257 -15.50 15.38 13.23
CA GLN A 257 -15.30 16.83 13.14
C GLN A 257 -14.84 17.23 11.74
N LEU A 258 -13.85 16.52 11.17
CA LEU A 258 -13.31 16.80 9.85
C LEU A 258 -14.34 16.55 8.73
N LEU A 259 -15.13 15.47 8.81
CA LEU A 259 -16.24 15.19 7.88
C LEU A 259 -17.30 16.29 7.92
N SER A 260 -17.70 16.72 9.11
CA SER A 260 -18.71 17.77 9.29
C SER A 260 -18.23 19.18 8.93
N ARG A 261 -16.93 19.36 8.67
CA ARG A 261 -16.32 20.68 8.45
C ARG A 261 -16.97 21.46 7.31
N VAL A 262 -17.37 20.77 6.24
CA VAL A 262 -18.04 21.36 5.06
C VAL A 262 -19.39 22.01 5.40
N PHE A 263 -19.99 21.66 6.54
CA PHE A 263 -21.25 22.23 7.02
C PHE A 263 -21.08 23.41 7.97
N LEU A 264 -19.85 23.76 8.37
CA LEU A 264 -19.62 24.80 9.36
C LEU A 264 -19.85 26.20 8.76
N PRO A 265 -20.79 27.01 9.27
CA PRO A 265 -21.17 28.29 8.64
C PRO A 265 -20.03 29.30 8.48
N LYS A 266 -19.03 29.23 9.37
CA LYS A 266 -17.87 30.13 9.41
C LYS A 266 -16.70 29.63 8.57
N ILE A 267 -16.84 28.49 7.89
CA ILE A 267 -15.80 27.89 7.04
C ILE A 267 -16.35 27.80 5.63
N ASN A 268 -15.85 28.66 4.74
CA ASN A 268 -16.08 28.48 3.31
C ASN A 268 -15.07 27.45 2.78
N GLN A 269 -15.43 26.16 2.90
CA GLN A 269 -14.61 25.08 2.38
C GLN A 269 -14.85 24.93 0.88
N GLU A 270 -13.79 24.95 0.08
CA GLU A 270 -13.91 24.80 -1.37
C GLU A 270 -14.15 23.33 -1.76
N PRO A 271 -14.82 23.04 -2.89
CA PRO A 271 -15.05 21.67 -3.34
C PRO A 271 -13.75 20.86 -3.48
N ILE A 272 -12.67 21.48 -3.92
CA ILE A 272 -11.37 20.80 -4.02
C ILE A 272 -10.82 20.39 -2.65
N GLU A 273 -11.07 21.18 -1.60
CA GLU A 273 -10.66 20.86 -0.23
C GLU A 273 -11.51 19.71 0.32
N THR A 274 -12.83 19.75 0.10
CA THR A 274 -13.76 18.65 0.42
C THR A 274 -13.32 17.35 -0.25
N SER A 275 -12.96 17.38 -1.53
CA SER A 275 -12.45 16.20 -2.24
C SER A 275 -11.17 15.66 -1.62
N ILE A 276 -10.21 16.52 -1.27
CA ILE A 276 -8.95 16.10 -0.66
C ILE A 276 -9.19 15.43 0.69
N ILE A 277 -10.01 16.06 1.54
CA ILE A 277 -10.36 15.51 2.86
C ILE A 277 -10.99 14.12 2.71
N LEU A 278 -12.02 13.99 1.86
CA LEU A 278 -12.75 12.73 1.73
C LEU A 278 -11.91 11.62 1.07
N ASN A 279 -11.12 11.94 0.05
CA ASN A 279 -10.19 10.97 -0.55
C ASN A 279 -9.13 10.51 0.45
N SER A 280 -8.58 11.42 1.26
CA SER A 280 -7.59 11.03 2.27
C SER A 280 -8.21 10.20 3.41
N LEU A 281 -9.44 10.51 3.83
CA LEU A 281 -10.16 9.69 4.81
C LEU A 281 -10.56 8.32 4.24
N ALA A 282 -10.81 8.20 2.94
CA ALA A 282 -11.10 6.93 2.27
C ALA A 282 -9.92 5.95 2.30
N GLU A 283 -8.68 6.45 2.24
CA GLU A 283 -7.47 5.63 2.33
C GLU A 283 -7.06 5.31 3.78
N ASN A 284 -7.59 6.03 4.78
CA ASN A 284 -7.34 5.74 6.19
C ASN A 284 -8.23 4.58 6.67
N PRO A 285 -7.66 3.44 7.12
CA PRO A 285 -8.43 2.29 7.60
C PRO A 285 -9.42 2.61 8.73
N SER A 286 -9.07 3.51 9.65
CA SER A 286 -9.92 3.91 10.77
C SER A 286 -11.06 4.84 10.36
N ALA A 287 -10.95 5.50 9.20
CA ALA A 287 -11.93 6.50 8.73
C ALA A 287 -12.74 6.07 7.50
N ARG A 288 -12.26 5.10 6.70
CA ARG A 288 -12.84 4.78 5.39
C ARG A 288 -14.35 4.52 5.44
N LEU A 289 -14.82 3.81 6.47
CA LEU A 289 -16.22 3.43 6.60
C LEU A 289 -17.08 4.66 6.94
N LEU A 290 -16.57 5.56 7.77
CA LEU A 290 -17.24 6.83 8.08
C LEU A 290 -17.27 7.75 6.86
N ALA A 291 -16.19 7.80 6.08
CA ALA A 291 -16.11 8.57 4.84
C ALA A 291 -17.10 8.07 3.78
N MET A 292 -17.14 6.75 3.55
CA MET A 292 -18.09 6.12 2.62
C MET A 292 -19.54 6.41 3.02
N LYS A 293 -19.89 6.18 4.29
CA LYS A 293 -21.23 6.48 4.81
C LYS A 293 -21.55 7.96 4.69
N PHE A 294 -20.61 8.85 5.00
CA PHE A 294 -20.81 10.29 4.89
C PHE A 294 -21.13 10.71 3.45
N VAL A 295 -20.39 10.19 2.46
CA VAL A 295 -20.62 10.49 1.05
C VAL A 295 -21.99 10.00 0.59
N MET A 296 -22.36 8.76 0.93
CA MET A 296 -23.66 8.19 0.56
C MET A 296 -24.82 8.95 1.21
N LEU A 297 -24.74 9.23 2.52
CA LEU A 297 -25.79 9.93 3.26
C LEU A 297 -25.97 11.40 2.86
N ASN A 298 -24.90 12.06 2.41
CA ASN A 298 -24.92 13.49 2.05
C ASN A 298 -24.82 13.71 0.54
N TRP A 299 -25.17 12.70 -0.27
CA TRP A 299 -24.99 12.70 -1.72
C TRP A 299 -25.57 13.96 -2.40
N ALA A 300 -26.82 14.31 -2.11
CA ALA A 300 -27.49 15.48 -2.71
C ALA A 300 -26.79 16.81 -2.37
N PHE A 301 -26.37 16.98 -1.11
CA PHE A 301 -25.61 18.15 -0.69
C PHE A 301 -24.26 18.20 -1.41
N LEU A 302 -23.53 17.09 -1.46
CA LEU A 302 -22.21 17.02 -2.09
C LEU A 302 -22.30 17.30 -3.59
N ASN A 303 -23.28 16.75 -4.30
CA ASN A 303 -23.52 17.06 -5.71
C ASN A 303 -23.70 18.57 -5.95
N LYS A 304 -24.50 19.23 -5.10
CA LYS A 304 -24.70 20.69 -5.17
C LYS A 304 -23.45 21.48 -4.80
N HIS A 305 -22.67 20.98 -3.84
CA HIS A 305 -21.41 21.59 -3.40
C HIS A 305 -20.34 21.50 -4.50
N PHE A 306 -20.17 20.32 -5.09
CA PHE A 306 -19.17 20.08 -6.14
C PHE A 306 -19.54 20.72 -7.47
N ARG A 307 -20.83 20.74 -7.85
CA ARG A 307 -21.34 21.14 -9.17
C ARG A 307 -20.55 20.53 -10.33
N ASN A 308 -20.03 19.32 -10.12
CA ASN A 308 -19.14 18.62 -11.03
C ASN A 308 -19.43 17.12 -10.90
N PRO A 309 -20.37 16.60 -11.72
CA PRO A 309 -20.77 15.19 -11.65
C PRO A 309 -19.61 14.20 -11.85
N PRO A 310 -18.66 14.41 -12.78
CA PRO A 310 -17.47 13.54 -12.87
C PRO A 310 -16.70 13.43 -11.56
N ARG A 311 -16.41 14.56 -10.89
CA ARG A 311 -15.69 14.56 -9.61
C ARG A 311 -16.47 13.84 -8.50
N MET A 312 -17.81 13.91 -8.52
CA MET A 312 -18.64 13.18 -7.55
C MET A 312 -18.60 11.67 -7.79
N ARG A 313 -18.61 11.24 -9.05
CA ARG A 313 -18.44 9.83 -9.43
C ARG A 313 -17.07 9.31 -9.01
N ASP A 314 -16.00 10.05 -9.29
CA ASP A 314 -14.64 9.72 -8.87
C ASP A 314 -14.52 9.59 -7.34
N LEU A 315 -15.20 10.49 -6.62
CA LEU A 315 -15.25 10.44 -5.16
C LEU A 315 -15.98 9.17 -4.66
N LEU A 316 -17.10 8.79 -5.28
CA LEU A 316 -17.82 7.57 -4.93
C LEU A 316 -16.95 6.33 -5.15
N VAL A 317 -16.25 6.28 -6.30
CA VAL A 317 -15.29 5.21 -6.60
C VAL A 317 -14.20 5.16 -5.53
N ALA A 318 -13.63 6.31 -5.16
CA ALA A 318 -12.57 6.37 -4.14
C ALA A 318 -13.03 5.86 -2.77
N VAL A 319 -14.19 6.31 -2.27
CA VAL A 319 -14.68 5.90 -0.94
C VAL A 319 -15.15 4.45 -0.87
N THR A 320 -15.49 3.83 -2.02
CA THR A 320 -15.95 2.43 -2.10
C THR A 320 -14.85 1.45 -2.51
N ARG A 321 -13.73 1.91 -3.07
CA ARG A 321 -12.65 1.06 -3.63
C ARG A 321 -12.08 0.02 -2.66
N ARG A 322 -12.09 0.32 -1.35
CA ARG A 322 -11.55 -0.54 -0.29
C ARG A 322 -12.62 -1.39 0.40
N SER A 323 -13.88 -1.27 -0.01
CA SER A 323 -14.96 -2.14 0.50
C SER A 323 -14.71 -3.57 0.07
N SER A 324 -14.93 -4.49 1.01
CA SER A 324 -14.41 -5.84 0.88
C SER A 324 -15.22 -6.89 1.65
N SER A 325 -16.35 -6.50 2.23
CA SER A 325 -17.31 -7.41 2.86
C SER A 325 -18.62 -7.50 2.06
N LEU A 326 -19.32 -8.63 2.17
CA LEU A 326 -20.63 -8.82 1.54
C LEU A 326 -21.66 -7.77 2.00
N ASN A 327 -21.66 -7.43 3.29
CA ASN A 327 -22.53 -6.40 3.84
C ASN A 327 -22.21 -4.98 3.33
N GLU A 328 -20.95 -4.67 3.01
CA GLU A 328 -20.62 -3.42 2.31
C GLU A 328 -21.06 -3.46 0.86
N LEU A 329 -20.88 -4.59 0.17
CA LEU A 329 -21.34 -4.77 -1.21
C LEU A 329 -22.86 -4.56 -1.33
N GLU A 330 -23.64 -5.18 -0.44
CA GLU A 330 -25.09 -5.06 -0.41
C GLU A 330 -25.53 -3.60 -0.21
N LYS A 331 -24.97 -2.91 0.79
CA LYS A 331 -25.29 -1.49 1.07
C LYS A 331 -24.87 -0.55 -0.05
N VAL A 332 -23.73 -0.81 -0.68
CA VAL A 332 -23.28 -0.01 -1.82
C VAL A 332 -24.20 -0.27 -3.02
N ASN A 333 -24.59 -1.53 -3.28
CA ASN A 333 -25.50 -1.86 -4.38
C ASN A 333 -26.86 -1.18 -4.23
N GLU A 334 -27.47 -1.21 -3.04
CA GLU A 334 -28.73 -0.52 -2.76
C GLU A 334 -28.63 0.98 -3.10
N PHE A 335 -27.52 1.62 -2.72
CA PHE A 335 -27.27 3.01 -3.05
C PHE A 335 -27.03 3.26 -4.54
N LEU A 336 -26.32 2.35 -5.23
CA LEU A 336 -26.07 2.45 -6.67
C LEU A 336 -27.36 2.32 -7.47
N GLU A 337 -28.28 1.45 -7.05
CA GLU A 337 -29.61 1.30 -7.65
C GLU A 337 -30.44 2.57 -7.50
N ASP A 338 -30.48 3.16 -6.29
CA ASP A 338 -31.16 4.44 -6.03
C ASP A 338 -30.56 5.62 -6.82
N LYS A 339 -29.27 5.56 -7.18
CA LYS A 339 -28.56 6.62 -7.93
C LYS A 339 -28.20 6.24 -9.36
N ALA A 340 -28.83 5.21 -9.92
CA ALA A 340 -28.45 4.66 -11.22
C ALA A 340 -28.44 5.71 -12.34
N ASN A 341 -29.46 6.57 -12.37
CA ASN A 341 -29.61 7.64 -13.37
C ASN A 341 -28.51 8.73 -13.29
N GLU A 342 -27.96 8.97 -12.09
CA GLU A 342 -26.92 9.99 -11.89
C GLU A 342 -25.51 9.46 -12.21
N LEU A 343 -25.29 8.16 -11.99
CA LEU A 343 -23.97 7.52 -12.09
C LEU A 343 -23.69 7.00 -13.51
N GLY A 344 -24.67 6.36 -14.14
CA GLY A 344 -24.51 5.63 -15.40
C GLY A 344 -23.88 4.24 -15.22
N PRO A 345 -24.12 3.32 -16.17
CA PRO A 345 -23.82 1.90 -16.02
C PRO A 345 -22.32 1.61 -15.81
N ALA A 346 -21.44 2.29 -16.56
CA ALA A 346 -20.00 2.05 -16.47
C ALA A 346 -19.40 2.29 -15.06
N VAL A 347 -19.90 3.29 -14.33
CA VAL A 347 -19.44 3.58 -12.96
C VAL A 347 -19.97 2.55 -11.98
N ILE A 348 -21.23 2.14 -12.14
CA ILE A 348 -21.87 1.10 -11.34
C ILE A 348 -21.09 -0.22 -11.50
N ASP A 349 -20.88 -0.65 -12.74
CA ASP A 349 -20.15 -1.89 -13.06
C ASP A 349 -18.73 -1.85 -12.48
N LEU A 350 -18.03 -0.73 -12.60
CA LEU A 350 -16.69 -0.56 -12.02
C LEU A 350 -16.69 -0.74 -10.50
N ILE A 351 -17.63 -0.11 -9.79
CA ILE A 351 -17.72 -0.19 -8.33
C ILE A 351 -18.07 -1.62 -7.91
N VAL A 352 -19.11 -2.22 -8.51
CA VAL A 352 -19.55 -3.58 -8.21
C VAL A 352 -18.44 -4.60 -8.47
N ALA A 353 -17.77 -4.51 -9.62
CA ALA A 353 -16.66 -5.40 -9.97
C ALA A 353 -15.48 -5.26 -9.00
N THR A 354 -15.16 -4.02 -8.61
CA THR A 354 -14.07 -3.75 -7.65
C THR A 354 -14.36 -4.37 -6.28
N ILE A 355 -15.55 -4.13 -5.73
CA ILE A 355 -15.92 -4.66 -4.41
C ILE A 355 -16.06 -6.19 -4.48
N SER A 356 -16.68 -6.73 -5.52
CA SER A 356 -16.81 -8.19 -5.71
C SER A 356 -15.45 -8.87 -5.84
N SER A 357 -14.51 -8.26 -6.55
CA SER A 357 -13.13 -8.74 -6.64
C SER A 357 -12.43 -8.72 -5.28
N ASN A 358 -12.62 -7.65 -4.49
CA ASN A 358 -12.07 -7.58 -3.14
C ASN A 358 -12.67 -8.69 -2.25
N VAL A 359 -14.00 -8.85 -2.22
CA VAL A 359 -14.69 -9.91 -1.45
C VAL A 359 -14.18 -11.29 -1.86
N ARG A 360 -14.10 -11.58 -3.16
CA ARG A 360 -13.59 -12.86 -3.68
C ARG A 360 -12.16 -13.12 -3.23
N HIS A 361 -11.29 -12.11 -3.36
CA HIS A 361 -9.90 -12.22 -2.93
C HIS A 361 -9.80 -12.55 -1.43
N ILE A 362 -10.64 -11.92 -0.62
CA ILE A 362 -10.73 -12.14 0.82
C ILE A 362 -11.17 -13.57 1.17
N GLU A 363 -12.27 -14.03 0.60
CA GLU A 363 -12.78 -15.38 0.89
C GLU A 363 -11.78 -16.45 0.45
N LEU A 364 -11.11 -16.24 -0.69
CA LEU A 364 -10.02 -17.07 -1.15
C LEU A 364 -8.87 -17.11 -0.12
N GLN A 365 -8.44 -15.97 0.43
CA GLN A 365 -7.38 -15.94 1.45
C GLN A 365 -7.79 -16.66 2.74
N LYS A 366 -9.03 -16.48 3.22
CA LYS A 366 -9.54 -17.19 4.41
C LYS A 366 -9.52 -18.70 4.25
N ILE A 367 -9.94 -19.20 3.09
CA ILE A 367 -9.92 -20.65 2.79
C ILE A 367 -8.48 -21.18 2.86
N HIS A 368 -7.53 -20.44 2.29
CA HIS A 368 -6.12 -20.83 2.28
C HIS A 368 -5.50 -20.84 3.67
N LEU A 369 -5.73 -19.78 4.47
CA LEU A 369 -5.25 -19.73 5.85
C LEU A 369 -5.81 -20.89 6.67
N LYS A 370 -7.12 -21.15 6.60
CA LYS A 370 -7.76 -22.30 7.24
C LYS A 370 -7.16 -23.63 6.79
N TYR A 371 -6.89 -23.78 5.49
CA TYR A 371 -6.27 -24.98 4.91
C TYR A 371 -4.84 -25.19 5.44
N HIS A 372 -4.04 -24.13 5.58
CA HIS A 372 -2.71 -24.20 6.19
C HIS A 372 -2.74 -24.41 7.71
N THR A 373 -3.77 -23.93 8.42
CA THR A 373 -3.97 -24.29 9.84
C THR A 373 -4.29 -25.77 9.96
N LEU A 374 -5.21 -26.28 9.13
CA LEU A 374 -5.58 -27.69 9.06
C LEU A 374 -4.38 -28.59 8.74
N ILE A 375 -3.57 -28.26 7.72
CA ILE A 375 -2.33 -29.01 7.39
C ILE A 375 -1.31 -28.94 8.53
N GLY A 376 -1.23 -27.82 9.25
CA GLY A 376 -0.36 -27.70 10.42
C GLY A 376 -0.78 -28.59 11.59
N GLU A 377 -2.07 -28.90 11.70
CA GLU A 377 -2.64 -29.80 12.71
C GLU A 377 -2.63 -31.27 12.27
N THR A 378 -2.78 -31.53 10.97
CA THR A 378 -2.70 -32.87 10.38
C THR A 378 -1.34 -33.06 9.69
N GLY A 379 -0.35 -33.51 10.44
CA GLY A 379 0.98 -33.81 9.88
C GLY A 379 0.93 -34.66 8.60
N ASN A 380 1.62 -34.18 7.56
CA ASN A 380 2.09 -34.90 6.37
C ASN A 380 1.15 -35.95 5.73
N ASP A 381 -0.03 -35.55 5.26
CA ASP A 381 -0.72 -36.32 4.22
C ASP A 381 -1.42 -35.39 3.21
N LEU A 382 -0.58 -34.64 2.47
CA LEU A 382 -0.98 -33.63 1.46
C LEU A 382 -1.72 -34.25 0.26
N THR A 383 -1.45 -35.51 -0.06
CA THR A 383 -1.98 -36.19 -1.25
C THR A 383 -3.47 -36.47 -1.20
N ARG A 384 -4.05 -36.61 0.00
CA ARG A 384 -5.45 -37.03 0.18
C ARG A 384 -6.46 -35.87 0.27
N LEU A 385 -5.97 -34.66 0.55
CA LEU A 385 -6.79 -33.45 0.67
C LEU A 385 -6.91 -32.68 -0.65
N GLU A 386 -5.87 -32.72 -1.50
CA GLU A 386 -5.89 -32.10 -2.83
C GLU A 386 -6.94 -32.74 -3.75
N GLU A 387 -7.15 -34.07 -3.67
CA GLU A 387 -8.19 -34.78 -4.44
C GLU A 387 -9.62 -34.37 -4.02
N ASN A 388 -9.83 -34.00 -2.76
CA ASN A 388 -11.16 -33.63 -2.27
C ASN A 388 -11.55 -32.19 -2.65
N VAL A 389 -10.60 -31.26 -2.71
CA VAL A 389 -10.88 -29.86 -3.08
C VAL A 389 -11.17 -29.70 -4.58
N ALA A 390 -10.55 -30.51 -5.44
CA ALA A 390 -10.84 -30.55 -6.87
C ALA A 390 -12.25 -31.07 -7.21
N SER A 391 -12.91 -31.74 -6.27
CA SER A 391 -14.28 -32.25 -6.45
C SER A 391 -15.39 -31.27 -6.05
N VAL A 392 -15.03 -30.15 -5.42
CA VAL A 392 -15.97 -29.14 -4.88
C VAL A 392 -15.92 -27.81 -5.65
N LEU A 393 -14.92 -27.62 -6.51
CA LEU A 393 -14.87 -26.55 -7.52
C LEU A 393 -15.31 -27.11 -8.88
#